data_AF-A0A662AQ29-F1
#
_entry.id   AF-A0A662AQ29-F1
#
_cell.length_a   1.000
_cell.length_b   1.000
_cell.length_c   1.000
_cell.angle_alpha   90.00
_cell.angle_beta   90.00
_cell.angle_gamma   90.00
#
_symmetry.space_group_name_H-M   'P 1'
#
loop_
_entity.id
_entity.type
_entity.pdbx_description
1 polymer ?
#
loop_
_entity_poly.entity_id
_entity_poly.type
_entity_poly.pdbx_seq_one_letter_code
_entity_poly.pdbx_strand_id
1 'polypeptide(L)'
;MSDLLKQMKDDLHKAMKREVEMRKNDTCSGTMYEVAIAVKDLVRSVISMFPEIGLKPDKANDDDTIQLLKKYIIGEKTRLLYIDKHLTEDMVKGLSAKDLNKVTKKTIAKLGNGLTNMRISIAGSYLPKEIGEAEIIDWITSNVDFSKLNNKMQAIGMVKKEFGQAVNPVLVKNIVESWM
;
A
#
# COMPACT_ATOMS: atom_id res chain seq x y z
N MET A 1 16.37 11.10 2.42
CA MET A 1 16.11 9.79 1.80
C MET A 1 15.51 8.87 2.85
N SER A 2 14.30 8.41 2.59
CA SER A 2 13.53 7.40 3.32
C SER A 2 14.39 6.23 3.79
N ASP A 3 14.23 5.83 5.05
CA ASP A 3 14.90 4.64 5.59
C ASP A 3 14.24 3.36 5.04
N LEU A 4 12.92 3.39 4.84
CA LEU A 4 12.22 2.31 4.15
C LEU A 4 12.74 2.09 2.73
N LEU A 5 12.95 3.18 1.96
CA LEU A 5 13.50 3.08 0.61
C LEU A 5 14.96 2.58 0.60
N LYS A 6 15.76 2.92 1.62
CA LYS A 6 17.11 2.34 1.77
C LYS A 6 17.03 0.84 1.97
N GLN A 7 16.17 0.37 2.89
CA GLN A 7 15.94 -1.06 3.11
C GLN A 7 15.51 -1.76 1.81
N MET A 8 14.54 -1.20 1.07
CA MET A 8 14.09 -1.76 -0.20
C MET A 8 15.24 -1.87 -1.23
N LYS A 9 16.14 -0.87 -1.29
CA LYS A 9 17.30 -0.90 -2.18
C LYS A 9 18.31 -1.98 -1.76
N ASP A 10 18.53 -2.17 -0.46
CA ASP A 10 19.39 -3.23 0.05
C ASP A 10 18.83 -4.61 -0.29
N ASP A 11 17.52 -4.80 -0.14
CA ASP A 11 16.84 -6.05 -0.48
C ASP A 11 16.82 -6.30 -1.99
N LEU A 12 16.70 -5.26 -2.81
CA LEU A 12 16.92 -5.35 -4.26
C LEU A 12 18.34 -5.83 -4.57
N HIS A 13 19.36 -5.29 -3.91
CA HIS A 13 20.76 -5.70 -4.13
C HIS A 13 20.98 -7.17 -3.77
N LYS A 14 20.45 -7.62 -2.62
CA LYS A 14 20.49 -9.03 -2.21
C LYS A 14 19.76 -9.93 -3.21
N ALA A 15 18.57 -9.55 -3.65
CA ALA A 15 17.77 -10.31 -4.61
C ALA A 15 18.48 -10.44 -5.97
N MET A 16 19.10 -9.37 -6.45
CA MET A 16 19.91 -9.39 -7.68
C MET A 16 21.12 -10.33 -7.55
N LYS A 17 21.87 -10.26 -6.44
CA LYS A 17 23.00 -11.16 -6.20
C LYS A 17 22.56 -12.62 -6.17
N ARG A 18 21.48 -12.91 -5.43
CA ARG A 18 20.95 -14.26 -5.30
C ARG A 18 20.48 -14.84 -6.63
N GLU A 19 19.79 -14.04 -7.44
CA GLU A 19 19.38 -14.45 -8.79
C GLU A 19 20.58 -14.80 -9.67
N VAL A 20 21.65 -14.00 -9.63
CA VAL A 20 22.88 -14.28 -10.39
C VAL A 20 23.50 -15.60 -9.96
N GLU A 21 23.56 -15.88 -8.66
CA GLU A 21 24.04 -17.17 -8.14
C GLU A 21 23.16 -18.34 -8.59
N MET A 22 21.84 -18.19 -8.54
CA MET A 22 20.89 -19.20 -9.01
C MET A 22 21.03 -19.49 -10.51
N ARG A 23 21.28 -18.45 -11.33
CA ARG A 23 21.57 -18.62 -12.77
C ARG A 23 22.87 -19.37 -13.02
N LYS A 24 23.92 -19.11 -12.24
CA LYS A 24 25.19 -19.84 -12.35
C LYS A 24 25.06 -21.32 -11.99
N ASN A 25 24.17 -21.63 -11.05
CA ASN A 25 23.97 -22.99 -10.53
C ASN A 25 22.83 -23.73 -11.23
N ASP A 26 22.23 -23.17 -12.29
CA ASP A 26 21.06 -23.70 -13.00
C ASP A 26 19.83 -24.00 -12.10
N THR A 27 19.66 -23.21 -11.03
CA THR A 27 18.53 -23.30 -10.10
C THR A 27 17.53 -22.16 -10.31
N CYS A 28 17.17 -21.88 -11.57
CA CYS A 28 16.31 -20.75 -11.97
C CYS A 28 14.81 -21.05 -11.83
N SER A 29 14.41 -21.87 -10.85
CA SER A 29 13.04 -22.29 -10.64
C SER A 29 12.73 -22.46 -9.15
N GLY A 30 11.44 -22.52 -8.83
CA GLY A 30 10.95 -22.68 -7.48
C GLY A 30 10.90 -21.38 -6.67
N THR A 31 10.37 -21.50 -5.45
CA THR A 31 9.94 -20.37 -4.63
C THR A 31 11.03 -19.34 -4.36
N MET A 32 12.28 -19.78 -4.13
CA MET A 32 13.37 -18.84 -3.83
C MET A 32 13.75 -17.97 -5.03
N TYR A 33 13.71 -18.54 -6.24
CA TYR A 33 13.92 -17.79 -7.46
C TYR A 33 12.77 -16.82 -7.71
N GLU A 34 11.53 -17.28 -7.57
CA GLU A 34 10.32 -16.45 -7.69
C GLU A 34 10.34 -15.27 -6.71
N VAL A 35 10.75 -15.49 -5.46
CA VAL A 35 10.90 -14.42 -4.45
C VAL A 35 11.93 -13.39 -4.89
N ALA A 36 13.10 -13.83 -5.39
CA ALA A 36 14.12 -12.90 -5.86
C ALA A 36 13.63 -12.05 -7.04
N ILE A 37 12.91 -12.66 -7.98
CA ILE A 37 12.29 -11.94 -9.11
C ILE A 37 11.20 -10.97 -8.60
N ALA A 38 10.33 -11.41 -7.70
CA ALA A 38 9.26 -10.60 -7.15
C ALA A 38 9.78 -9.36 -6.40
N VAL A 39 10.83 -9.49 -5.59
CA VAL A 39 11.51 -8.36 -4.91
C VAL A 39 12.06 -7.38 -5.95
N LYS A 40 12.77 -7.88 -6.98
CA LYS A 40 13.35 -7.03 -8.01
C LYS A 40 12.29 -6.21 -8.74
N ASP A 41 11.25 -6.88 -9.20
CA ASP A 41 10.16 -6.25 -9.96
C ASP A 41 9.46 -5.18 -9.10
N LEU A 42 9.07 -5.55 -7.88
CA LEU A 42 8.45 -4.65 -6.92
C LEU A 42 9.29 -3.39 -6.69
N VAL A 43 10.55 -3.55 -6.27
CA VAL A 43 11.38 -2.41 -5.86
C VAL A 43 11.68 -1.50 -7.05
N ARG A 44 11.95 -2.08 -8.23
CA ARG A 44 12.17 -1.29 -9.46
C ARG A 44 10.92 -0.54 -9.88
N SER A 45 9.75 -1.18 -9.82
CA SER A 45 8.48 -0.51 -10.09
C SER A 45 8.26 0.66 -9.13
N VAL A 46 8.39 0.46 -7.82
CA VAL A 46 8.23 1.55 -6.84
C VAL A 46 9.22 2.69 -7.09
N ILE A 47 10.50 2.39 -7.36
CA ILE A 47 11.50 3.41 -7.70
C ILE A 47 11.11 4.19 -8.98
N SER A 48 10.55 3.51 -9.97
CA SER A 48 10.09 4.15 -11.22
C SER A 48 8.85 5.03 -11.05
N MET A 49 8.09 4.87 -9.96
CA MET A 49 6.85 5.63 -9.69
C MET A 49 7.09 6.96 -8.97
N PHE A 50 8.29 7.26 -8.49
CA PHE A 50 8.59 8.53 -7.82
C PHE A 50 8.25 9.80 -8.64
N PRO A 51 8.47 9.84 -9.97
CA PRO A 51 8.04 10.97 -10.79
C PRO A 51 6.52 11.23 -10.72
N GLU A 52 5.69 10.21 -10.47
CA GLU A 52 4.23 10.35 -10.38
C GLU A 52 3.78 11.14 -9.15
N ILE A 53 4.64 11.27 -8.13
CA ILE A 53 4.42 12.10 -6.94
C ILE A 53 5.27 13.37 -6.96
N GLY A 54 5.93 13.69 -8.08
CA GLY A 54 6.72 14.91 -8.25
C GLY A 54 8.02 14.93 -7.44
N LEU A 55 8.47 13.78 -6.94
CA LEU A 55 9.67 13.67 -6.10
C LEU A 55 10.75 12.82 -6.79
N LYS A 56 12.00 13.08 -6.41
CA LYS A 56 13.10 12.15 -6.69
C LYS A 56 13.26 11.18 -5.50
N PRO A 57 13.71 9.94 -5.74
CA PRO A 57 13.85 8.95 -4.66
C PRO A 57 14.74 9.39 -3.49
N ASP A 58 15.75 10.22 -3.72
CA ASP A 58 16.67 10.73 -2.68
C ASP A 58 16.02 11.78 -1.76
N LYS A 59 14.97 12.46 -2.24
CA LYS A 59 14.23 13.50 -1.52
C LYS A 59 13.01 12.97 -0.77
N ALA A 60 12.57 11.76 -1.08
CA ALA A 60 11.42 11.13 -0.42
C ALA A 60 11.68 10.82 1.06
N ASN A 61 10.62 10.93 1.86
CA ASN A 61 10.51 10.38 3.21
C ASN A 61 9.76 9.03 3.20
N ASP A 62 9.55 8.43 4.37
CA ASP A 62 8.89 7.13 4.47
C ASP A 62 7.42 7.19 4.08
N ASP A 63 6.70 8.27 4.39
CA ASP A 63 5.30 8.43 3.99
C ASP A 63 5.15 8.48 2.46
N ASP A 64 6.07 9.16 1.76
CA ASP A 64 6.11 9.18 0.29
C ASP A 64 6.31 7.77 -0.26
N THR A 65 7.22 6.99 0.35
CA THR A 65 7.54 5.62 -0.06
C THR A 65 6.37 4.67 0.21
N ILE A 66 5.72 4.82 1.38
CA ILE A 66 4.51 4.08 1.75
C ILE A 66 3.36 4.41 0.80
N GLN A 67 3.19 5.67 0.41
CA GLN A 67 2.18 6.07 -0.58
C GLN A 67 2.39 5.33 -1.91
N LEU A 68 3.63 5.25 -2.40
CA LEU A 68 3.95 4.53 -3.63
C LEU A 68 3.75 3.02 -3.50
N LEU A 69 4.12 2.41 -2.36
CA LEU A 69 3.83 1.00 -2.08
C LEU A 69 2.33 0.71 -2.09
N LYS A 70 1.51 1.54 -1.44
CA LYS A 70 0.04 1.41 -1.47
C LYS A 70 -0.49 1.55 -2.90
N LYS A 71 0.03 2.50 -3.69
CA LYS A 71 -0.34 2.67 -5.11
C LYS A 71 0.03 1.44 -5.95
N TYR A 72 1.22 0.89 -5.75
CA TYR A 72 1.69 -0.34 -6.40
C TYR A 72 0.77 -1.53 -6.07
N ILE A 73 0.45 -1.74 -4.79
CA ILE A 73 -0.45 -2.82 -4.34
C ILE A 73 -1.83 -2.67 -5.00
N ILE A 74 -2.40 -1.46 -5.05
CA ILE A 74 -3.68 -1.21 -5.71
C ILE A 74 -3.60 -1.53 -7.21
N GLY A 75 -2.51 -1.16 -7.88
CA GLY A 75 -2.26 -1.49 -9.28
C GLY A 75 -2.19 -3.00 -9.53
N GLU A 76 -1.45 -3.73 -8.70
CA GLU A 76 -1.36 -5.19 -8.78
C GLU A 76 -2.70 -5.88 -8.49
N LYS A 77 -3.46 -5.42 -7.48
CA LYS A 77 -4.81 -5.93 -7.23
C LYS A 77 -5.76 -5.64 -8.40
N THR A 78 -5.63 -4.48 -9.02
CA THR A 78 -6.40 -4.13 -10.23
C THR A 78 -6.06 -5.09 -11.37
N ARG A 79 -4.78 -5.42 -11.57
CA ARG A 79 -4.36 -6.42 -12.57
C ARG A 79 -4.95 -7.79 -12.30
N LEU A 80 -4.92 -8.24 -11.04
CA LEU A 80 -5.53 -9.52 -10.62
C LEU A 80 -7.03 -9.55 -10.87
N LEU A 81 -7.77 -8.44 -10.66
CA LEU A 81 -9.21 -8.40 -10.97
C LEU A 81 -9.52 -8.82 -12.41
N TYR A 82 -8.70 -8.40 -13.37
CA TYR A 82 -8.89 -8.76 -14.77
C TYR A 82 -8.41 -10.18 -15.08
N ILE A 83 -7.26 -10.59 -14.54
CA ILE A 83 -6.71 -11.95 -14.73
C ILE A 83 -7.66 -13.01 -14.18
N ASP A 84 -8.17 -12.78 -12.97
CA ASP A 84 -9.07 -13.69 -12.25
C ASP A 84 -10.54 -13.52 -12.68
N LYS A 85 -10.79 -12.67 -13.69
CA LYS A 85 -12.11 -12.41 -14.29
C LYS A 85 -13.15 -11.89 -13.30
N HIS A 86 -12.73 -11.23 -12.22
CA HIS A 86 -13.60 -10.47 -11.32
C HIS A 86 -14.14 -9.18 -11.97
N LEU A 87 -13.43 -8.65 -12.97
CA LEU A 87 -13.94 -7.64 -13.89
C LEU A 87 -13.67 -8.11 -15.33
N THR A 88 -14.73 -8.22 -16.12
CA THR A 88 -14.65 -8.59 -17.55
C THR A 88 -14.91 -7.38 -18.44
N GLU A 89 -14.57 -7.50 -19.73
CA GLU A 89 -14.82 -6.45 -20.73
C GLU A 89 -16.29 -6.02 -20.74
N ASP A 90 -17.22 -6.97 -20.78
CA ASP A 90 -18.66 -6.69 -20.80
C ASP A 90 -19.15 -5.93 -19.54
N MET A 91 -18.51 -6.15 -18.39
CA MET A 91 -18.84 -5.45 -17.14
C MET A 91 -18.37 -3.99 -17.13
N VAL A 92 -17.35 -3.66 -17.93
CA VAL A 92 -16.73 -2.32 -17.91
C VAL A 92 -16.99 -1.52 -19.18
N LYS A 93 -17.50 -2.16 -20.23
CA LYS A 93 -17.81 -1.53 -21.51
C LYS A 93 -18.83 -0.41 -21.33
N GLY A 94 -18.51 0.76 -21.86
CA GLY A 94 -19.37 1.95 -21.77
C GLY A 94 -19.32 2.70 -20.44
N LEU A 95 -18.56 2.23 -19.43
CA LEU A 95 -18.35 2.99 -18.20
C LEU A 95 -17.46 4.20 -18.46
N SER A 96 -17.81 5.32 -17.81
CA SER A 96 -16.89 6.45 -17.70
C SER A 96 -15.65 6.07 -16.88
N ALA A 97 -14.55 6.79 -17.04
CA ALA A 97 -13.36 6.58 -16.22
C ALA A 97 -13.65 6.72 -14.70
N LYS A 98 -14.61 7.58 -14.33
CA LYS A 98 -15.04 7.77 -12.94
C LYS A 98 -15.80 6.55 -12.42
N ASP A 99 -16.72 6.00 -13.21
CA ASP A 99 -17.53 4.84 -12.82
C ASP A 99 -16.70 3.57 -12.80
N LEU A 100 -15.79 3.39 -13.76
CA LEU A 100 -14.81 2.31 -13.74
C LEU A 100 -13.98 2.35 -12.46
N ASN A 101 -13.41 3.52 -12.12
CA ASN A 101 -12.66 3.69 -10.87
C ASN A 101 -13.48 3.36 -9.62
N LYS A 102 -14.77 3.72 -9.61
CA LYS A 102 -15.68 3.41 -8.49
C LYS A 102 -15.94 1.92 -8.37
N VAL A 103 -16.23 1.24 -9.48
CA VAL A 103 -16.45 -0.22 -9.52
C VAL A 103 -15.18 -0.95 -9.10
N THR A 104 -14.03 -0.64 -9.69
CA THR A 104 -12.74 -1.24 -9.34
C THR A 104 -12.43 -1.11 -7.86
N LYS A 105 -12.54 0.10 -7.28
CA LYS A 105 -12.31 0.32 -5.84
C LYS A 105 -13.25 -0.50 -4.96
N LYS A 106 -14.54 -0.57 -5.32
CA LYS A 106 -15.52 -1.38 -4.60
C LYS A 106 -15.20 -2.87 -4.68
N THR A 107 -14.82 -3.38 -5.85
CA THR A 107 -14.48 -4.80 -6.02
C THR A 107 -13.20 -5.16 -5.27
N ILE A 108 -12.17 -4.30 -5.30
CA ILE A 108 -10.96 -4.49 -4.48
C ILE A 108 -11.31 -4.50 -2.99
N ALA A 109 -12.14 -3.56 -2.52
CA ALA A 109 -12.55 -3.52 -1.12
C ALA A 109 -13.33 -4.77 -0.70
N LYS A 110 -14.19 -5.30 -1.58
CA LYS A 110 -14.96 -6.52 -1.34
C LYS A 110 -14.08 -7.76 -1.28
N LEU A 111 -13.12 -7.89 -2.20
CA LEU A 111 -12.25 -9.07 -2.28
C LEU A 111 -11.10 -9.03 -1.27
N GLY A 112 -10.67 -7.84 -0.85
CA GLY A 112 -9.69 -7.66 0.21
C GLY A 112 -8.40 -8.42 -0.04
N ASN A 113 -8.09 -9.38 0.84
CA ASN A 113 -6.90 -10.23 0.77
C ASN A 113 -7.03 -11.41 -0.18
N GLY A 114 -8.23 -11.66 -0.75
CA GLY A 114 -8.42 -12.63 -1.82
C GLY A 114 -7.70 -12.24 -3.12
N LEU A 115 -7.40 -10.95 -3.31
CA LEU A 115 -6.52 -10.47 -4.37
C LEU A 115 -5.09 -10.36 -3.83
N THR A 116 -4.34 -11.44 -3.95
CA THR A 116 -2.94 -11.46 -3.50
C THR A 116 -2.06 -12.24 -4.45
N ASN A 117 -0.78 -11.89 -4.47
CA ASN A 117 0.29 -12.61 -5.14
C ASN A 117 1.60 -12.32 -4.38
N MET A 118 2.69 -12.96 -4.79
CA MET A 118 3.98 -12.81 -4.10
C MET A 118 4.45 -11.35 -4.02
N ARG A 119 4.24 -10.54 -5.07
CA ARG A 119 4.63 -9.12 -5.09
C ARG A 119 3.78 -8.29 -4.12
N ILE A 120 2.47 -8.55 -4.05
CA ILE A 120 1.57 -7.90 -3.09
C ILE A 120 1.97 -8.25 -1.65
N SER A 121 2.28 -9.52 -1.37
CA SER A 121 2.70 -9.96 -0.04
C SER A 121 4.02 -9.31 0.39
N ILE A 122 5.01 -9.26 -0.50
CA ILE A 122 6.30 -8.60 -0.21
C ILE A 122 6.08 -7.09 -0.05
N ALA A 123 5.31 -6.44 -0.92
CA ALA A 123 4.99 -5.01 -0.78
C ALA A 123 4.31 -4.70 0.56
N GLY A 124 3.38 -5.57 0.98
CA GLY A 124 2.70 -5.48 2.27
C GLY A 124 3.64 -5.57 3.47
N SER A 125 4.72 -6.36 3.37
CA SER A 125 5.71 -6.49 4.45
C SER A 125 6.53 -5.22 4.71
N TYR A 126 6.57 -4.29 3.76
CA TYR A 126 7.19 -2.97 3.92
C TYR A 126 6.23 -1.93 4.50
N LEU A 127 4.93 -2.20 4.52
CA LEU A 127 3.96 -1.27 5.08
C LEU A 127 4.00 -1.31 6.61
N PRO A 128 3.79 -0.18 7.30
CA PRO A 128 3.61 -0.18 8.74
C PRO A 128 2.40 -1.05 9.09
N LYS A 129 2.47 -1.70 10.25
CA LYS A 129 1.31 -2.41 10.79
C LYS A 129 0.19 -1.40 11.02
N GLU A 130 -1.02 -1.75 10.57
CA GLU A 130 -2.19 -0.90 10.76
C GLU A 130 -2.46 -0.75 12.26
N ILE A 131 -2.65 0.50 12.70
CA ILE A 131 -3.00 0.81 14.09
C ILE A 131 -4.42 0.31 14.36
N GLY A 132 -4.58 -0.41 15.45
CA GLY A 132 -5.86 -1.00 15.83
C GLY A 132 -6.86 0.03 16.35
N GLU A 133 -8.15 -0.32 16.33
CA GLU A 133 -9.24 0.53 16.81
C GLU A 133 -9.04 0.97 18.27
N ALA A 134 -8.69 0.04 19.17
CA ALA A 134 -8.49 0.34 20.59
C ALA A 134 -7.39 1.39 20.81
N GLU A 135 -6.26 1.26 20.11
CA GLU A 135 -5.15 2.19 20.20
C GLU A 135 -5.52 3.59 19.68
N ILE A 136 -6.32 3.65 18.60
CA ILE A 136 -6.89 4.92 18.10
C ILE A 136 -7.80 5.55 19.15
N ILE A 137 -8.69 4.77 19.77
CA ILE A 137 -9.61 5.25 20.80
C ILE A 137 -8.85 5.80 22.01
N ASP A 138 -7.89 5.03 22.54
CA ASP A 138 -7.08 5.42 23.70
C ASP A 138 -6.30 6.71 23.42
N TRP A 139 -5.72 6.83 22.23
CA TRP A 139 -5.00 8.05 21.86
C TRP A 139 -5.94 9.25 21.73
N ILE A 140 -7.09 9.10 21.04
CA ILE A 140 -8.02 10.22 20.85
C ILE A 140 -8.55 10.70 22.21
N THR A 141 -8.98 9.78 23.07
CA THR A 141 -9.51 10.13 24.41
C THR A 141 -8.49 10.83 25.30
N SER A 142 -7.20 10.50 25.13
CA SER A 142 -6.10 11.09 25.92
C SER A 142 -5.60 12.42 25.36
N ASN A 143 -5.70 12.65 24.05
CA ASN A 143 -5.01 13.77 23.38
C ASN A 143 -5.94 14.79 22.69
N VAL A 144 -7.22 14.45 22.48
CA VAL A 144 -8.15 15.29 21.73
C VAL A 144 -9.22 15.86 22.65
N ASP A 145 -9.18 17.18 22.82
CA ASP A 145 -10.25 17.93 23.46
C ASP A 145 -11.29 18.35 22.41
N PHE A 146 -12.35 17.54 22.26
CA PHE A 146 -13.41 17.79 21.29
C PHE A 146 -14.15 19.11 21.51
N SER A 147 -14.14 19.67 22.72
CA SER A 147 -14.80 20.95 23.01
C SER A 147 -14.12 22.14 22.31
N LYS A 148 -12.84 21.99 21.95
CA LYS A 148 -12.03 23.01 21.26
C LYS A 148 -12.06 22.88 19.74
N LEU A 149 -12.74 21.87 19.21
CA LEU A 149 -12.81 21.62 17.77
C LEU A 149 -14.05 22.27 17.18
N ASN A 150 -13.87 22.96 16.05
CA ASN A 150 -15.00 23.48 15.27
C ASN A 150 -15.82 22.34 14.66
N ASN A 151 -15.19 21.19 14.41
CA ASN A 151 -15.81 19.97 13.92
C ASN A 151 -15.04 18.77 14.48
N LYS A 152 -15.74 17.81 15.09
CA LYS A 152 -15.13 16.57 15.63
C LYS A 152 -14.32 15.79 14.57
N MET A 153 -14.65 15.92 13.28
CA MET A 153 -13.89 15.30 12.18
C MET A 153 -12.45 15.81 12.06
N GLN A 154 -12.10 16.93 12.69
CA GLN A 154 -10.71 17.40 12.80
C GLN A 154 -9.82 16.39 13.55
N ALA A 155 -10.39 15.54 14.41
CA ALA A 155 -9.68 14.44 15.06
C ALA A 155 -9.01 13.50 14.06
N ILE A 156 -9.58 13.29 12.86
CA ILE A 156 -8.96 12.48 11.80
C ILE A 156 -7.60 13.06 11.41
N GLY A 157 -7.52 14.38 11.24
CA GLY A 157 -6.26 15.06 10.91
C GLY A 157 -5.23 14.94 12.03
N MET A 158 -5.67 15.02 13.28
CA MET A 158 -4.81 14.86 14.46
C MET A 158 -4.25 13.45 14.57
N VAL A 159 -5.10 12.43 14.43
CA VAL A 159 -4.67 11.01 14.46
C VAL A 159 -3.72 10.71 13.30
N LYS A 160 -3.99 11.22 12.09
CA LYS A 160 -3.06 11.07 10.95
C LYS A 160 -1.73 11.76 11.17
N LYS A 161 -1.68 12.85 11.93
CA LYS A 161 -0.44 13.54 12.26
C LYS A 161 0.41 12.72 13.23
N GLU A 162 -0.23 12.00 14.16
CA GLU A 162 0.45 11.11 15.09
C GLU A 162 0.94 9.82 14.42
N PHE A 163 0.03 9.09 13.78
CA PHE A 163 0.28 7.73 13.32
C PHE A 163 0.65 7.65 11.82
N GLY A 164 0.70 8.79 11.12
CA GLY A 164 1.06 8.87 9.71
C GLY A 164 0.19 7.98 8.83
N GLN A 165 0.85 7.20 7.96
CA GLN A 165 0.21 6.27 7.04
C GLN A 165 -0.21 4.93 7.66
N ALA A 166 0.11 4.67 8.94
CA ALA A 166 -0.28 3.46 9.66
C ALA A 166 -1.75 3.45 10.08
N VAL A 167 -2.40 4.62 10.09
CA VAL A 167 -3.82 4.72 10.44
C VAL A 167 -4.74 4.59 9.24
N ASN A 168 -5.85 3.91 9.44
CA ASN A 168 -6.95 3.85 8.48
C ASN A 168 -7.93 5.01 8.73
N PRO A 169 -7.98 6.02 7.84
CA PRO A 169 -8.80 7.22 8.08
C PRO A 169 -10.31 6.92 8.06
N VAL A 170 -10.74 5.83 7.42
CA VAL A 170 -12.16 5.40 7.44
C VAL A 170 -12.51 4.84 8.81
N LEU A 171 -11.60 4.07 9.42
CA LEU A 171 -11.78 3.59 10.79
C LEU A 171 -11.85 4.76 11.78
N VAL A 172 -10.91 5.70 11.71
CA VAL A 172 -10.93 6.91 12.57
C VAL A 172 -12.24 7.68 12.40
N LYS A 173 -12.70 7.84 11.16
CA LYS A 173 -13.97 8.49 10.88
C LYS A 173 -15.13 7.75 11.55
N ASN A 174 -15.23 6.43 11.39
CA ASN A 174 -16.30 5.62 11.98
C ASN A 174 -16.31 5.72 13.52
N ILE A 175 -15.12 5.67 14.15
CA ILE A 175 -14.97 5.87 15.60
C ILE A 175 -15.54 7.23 16.01
N VAL A 176 -15.09 8.31 15.35
CA VAL A 176 -15.52 9.67 15.68
C VAL A 176 -17.02 9.89 15.42
N GLU A 177 -17.59 9.31 14.37
CA GLU A 177 -19.03 9.34 14.09
C GLU A 177 -19.84 8.60 15.17
N SER A 178 -19.31 7.52 15.75
CA SER A 178 -19.97 6.78 16.82
C SER A 178 -20.08 7.56 18.15
N TRP A 179 -19.31 8.65 18.30
CA TRP A 179 -19.33 9.53 19.48
C TRP A 179 -20.11 10.83 19.26
N MET A 180 -20.88 10.92 18.17
CA MET A 180 -21.80 12.01 17.86
C MET A 180 -23.19 11.68 18.36
#